data_AF-A0A7Y3ECB8-F1
#
_entry.id   AF-A0A7Y3ECB8-F1
#
_cell.length_a   1.000
_cell.length_b   1.000
_cell.length_c   1.000
_cell.angle_alpha   90.00
_cell.angle_beta   90.00
_cell.angle_gamma   90.00
#
_symmetry.space_group_name_H-M   'P 1'
#
loop_
_entity.id
_entity.type
_entity.pdbx_description
1 polymer ?
#
loop_
_entity_poly.entity_id
_entity_poly.type
_entity_poly.pdbx_seq_one_letter_code
_entity_poly.pdbx_strand_id
1 'polypeptide(L)'
;MPILPIYPAMSGDRCGSSFLPLVFSPPARLFLLAGLALVSLVACSGEEGLKRGSNLLLDEAHLLTDINESIEGYLNRIRTNYGIEVVLVTLPSVGTGESLKEASSRLFTEWDIGRDYNGQGLLLMLTEQDKEVRLEVGSALEHVYTDLFTGYIETKQLKSYYLSDQLEIGLVAVVEEIEARAQLVWRDLADAAAISVRDQKFLSAGGGADVDLKEFKAEPVTTGDRTYPAGNSPEEAWQTLIDSWRDKNRNPDIGVYTPITRLIYRDFTDLPDRRFEEDVRTWGTKPFEIISDERYAVVFFGHKKGWDNAPFLFCRTEEGWQFDMVHQRKVVRMGRAPAWGIERGEHPYIALMSRCPYWMGQDIPLPEQDVYSVAKDKDTAARILLLENQLEGGAEDFNTLFELGRLYTITSMGQKRISFLNRARSMQPDHPDVLKFLAIAHVDGHYQYETALPLMQRYVELRSEDGFGHFFLGYLYLMLDQHEQSIKSLKAGLNLNPENVYGLCKMARAYLERGGRNDRDRAEEILDRLKSVAPNHIRVGWLRKKLRP
;
A
#
# COMPACT_ATOMS: atom_id res chain seq x y z
N MET A 1 -13.29 -1.42 -5.92
CA MET A 1 -12.36 -1.62 -7.05
C MET A 1 -11.13 -0.72 -6.94
N PRO A 2 -9.95 -1.15 -7.44
CA PRO A 2 -8.82 -1.54 -6.60
C PRO A 2 -8.28 -0.39 -5.75
N ILE A 3 -7.93 -0.70 -4.49
CA ILE A 3 -7.09 0.14 -3.65
C ILE A 3 -5.72 0.15 -4.31
N LEU A 4 -5.46 1.19 -5.08
CA LEU A 4 -4.16 1.40 -5.70
C LEU A 4 -3.20 1.88 -4.62
N PRO A 5 -1.97 1.36 -4.58
CA PRO A 5 -1.05 1.68 -3.50
C PRO A 5 -0.75 3.18 -3.50
N ILE A 6 -1.04 3.87 -2.39
CA ILE A 6 -0.69 5.28 -2.23
C ILE A 6 0.79 5.38 -1.89
N TYR A 7 1.50 6.03 -2.79
CA TYR A 7 2.91 6.33 -2.74
C TYR A 7 3.22 7.30 -1.57
N PRO A 8 4.10 6.94 -0.61
CA PRO A 8 4.58 7.87 0.40
C PRO A 8 5.36 8.97 -0.30
N ALA A 9 5.04 10.24 -0.02
CA ALA A 9 5.68 11.37 -0.67
C ALA A 9 7.20 11.32 -0.41
N MET A 10 7.99 10.98 -1.44
CA MET A 10 9.42 11.21 -1.40
C MET A 10 9.67 12.72 -1.50
N SER A 11 10.38 13.26 -0.53
CA SER A 11 10.76 14.66 -0.40
C SER A 11 11.39 15.18 -1.70
N GLY A 12 10.57 15.88 -2.48
CA GLY A 12 10.97 16.65 -3.65
C GLY A 12 11.05 18.14 -3.38
N ASP A 13 10.86 18.60 -2.15
CA ASP A 13 10.90 20.01 -1.77
C ASP A 13 11.90 20.24 -0.65
N ARG A 14 12.93 21.02 -0.98
CA ARG A 14 13.98 21.48 -0.07
C ARG A 14 13.35 22.43 0.94
N CYS A 15 13.59 22.20 2.23
CA CYS A 15 13.61 23.29 3.20
C CYS A 15 14.78 23.05 4.15
N GLY A 16 15.84 23.84 3.99
CA GLY A 16 17.01 23.80 4.84
C GLY A 16 16.72 24.43 6.19
N SER A 17 17.15 23.78 7.26
CA SER A 17 17.46 24.47 8.49
C SER A 17 18.69 23.83 9.14
N SER A 18 19.58 24.71 9.57
CA SER A 18 20.96 24.44 9.95
C SER A 18 21.03 23.98 11.40
N PHE A 19 21.69 22.87 11.68
CA PHE A 19 22.12 22.53 13.04
C PHE A 19 23.60 22.18 13.08
N LEU A 20 24.34 22.93 13.90
CA LEU A 20 25.74 22.77 14.23
C LEU A 20 25.93 21.55 15.17
N PRO A 21 27.09 20.86 15.13
CA PRO A 21 27.30 19.63 15.87
C PRO A 21 27.79 19.90 17.30
N LEU A 22 27.28 19.14 18.27
CA LEU A 22 27.87 19.03 19.60
C LEU A 22 28.42 17.61 19.77
N VAL A 23 29.74 17.57 19.88
CA VAL A 23 30.61 16.41 20.11
C VAL A 23 30.52 15.99 21.57
N PHE A 24 30.32 14.70 21.86
CA PHE A 24 30.94 14.04 23.03
C PHE A 24 31.15 12.54 22.79
N SER A 25 32.29 12.04 23.25
CA SER A 25 32.74 10.64 23.25
C SER A 25 33.07 10.21 24.70
N PRO A 26 33.20 8.90 25.01
CA PRO A 26 32.75 8.28 26.26
C PRO A 26 33.86 8.12 27.32
N PRO A 27 33.61 7.37 28.43
CA PRO A 27 34.20 6.03 28.46
C PRO A 27 33.36 4.94 29.17
N ALA A 28 33.82 3.71 28.91
CA ALA A 28 33.34 2.41 29.37
C ALA A 28 33.50 2.12 30.88
N ARG A 29 32.77 1.10 31.38
CA ARG A 29 33.32 -0.07 32.12
C ARG A 29 32.27 -1.13 32.48
N LEU A 30 32.70 -2.39 32.30
CA LEU A 30 32.15 -3.67 32.77
C LEU A 30 31.76 -3.68 34.26
N PHE A 31 30.73 -4.46 34.62
CA PHE A 31 30.81 -5.45 35.72
C PHE A 31 29.78 -6.59 35.52
N LEU A 32 30.27 -7.84 35.63
CA LEU A 32 29.50 -9.07 35.84
C LEU A 32 28.87 -9.05 37.25
N LEU A 33 27.67 -9.63 37.41
CA LEU A 33 27.42 -10.76 38.33
C LEU A 33 25.98 -11.29 38.25
N ALA A 34 25.91 -12.60 38.47
CA ALA A 34 24.78 -13.49 38.28
C ALA A 34 23.81 -13.55 39.48
N GLY A 35 22.60 -14.05 39.21
CA GLY A 35 21.81 -14.82 40.18
C GLY A 35 20.47 -14.20 40.59
N LEU A 36 19.37 -14.69 39.99
CA LEU A 36 18.23 -15.35 40.65
C LEU A 36 17.03 -15.32 39.70
N ALA A 37 16.74 -16.47 39.09
CA ALA A 37 15.49 -16.71 38.40
C ALA A 37 14.37 -16.87 39.43
N LEU A 38 13.65 -15.77 39.70
CA LEU A 38 12.32 -15.82 40.28
C LEU A 38 11.32 -15.90 39.11
N VAL A 39 10.76 -17.09 38.89
CA VAL A 39 9.59 -17.27 38.05
C VAL A 39 8.44 -16.55 38.74
N SER A 40 8.19 -15.31 38.31
CA SER A 40 7.00 -14.56 38.72
C SER A 40 5.91 -14.90 37.71
N LEU A 41 4.88 -15.64 38.13
CA LEU A 41 3.60 -15.65 37.45
C LEU A 41 3.08 -14.21 37.49
N VAL A 42 3.23 -13.48 36.38
CA VAL A 42 2.51 -12.22 36.18
C VAL A 42 1.10 -12.61 35.78
N ALA A 43 0.17 -12.42 36.71
CA ALA A 43 -1.23 -12.28 36.39
C ALA A 43 -1.39 -11.02 35.52
N CYS A 44 -1.99 -11.17 34.33
CA CYS A 44 -2.39 -10.04 33.49
C CYS A 44 -3.39 -9.15 34.25
N SER A 45 -2.90 -8.06 34.82
CA SER A 45 -3.69 -6.85 35.04
C SER A 45 -3.35 -5.88 33.91
N GLY A 46 -4.12 -5.95 32.81
CA GLY A 46 -3.97 -5.04 31.68
C GLY A 46 -4.54 -3.67 32.04
N GLU A 47 -3.74 -2.84 32.72
CA GLU A 47 -3.98 -1.40 32.88
C GLU A 47 -2.73 -0.68 33.44
N GLU A 48 -1.53 -1.03 32.97
CA GLU A 48 -0.44 -0.06 33.03
C GLU A 48 -0.73 1.00 31.94
N GLY A 49 -0.97 2.24 32.38
CA GLY A 49 -1.54 3.32 31.58
C GLY A 49 -0.96 3.40 30.16
N LEU A 50 -1.84 3.27 29.17
CA LEU A 50 -1.51 3.28 27.75
C LEU A 50 -0.72 4.56 27.40
N LYS A 51 0.55 4.42 27.01
CA LYS A 51 1.42 5.56 26.66
C LYS A 51 1.65 5.61 25.16
N ARG A 52 1.12 6.67 24.54
CA ARG A 52 1.26 6.95 23.11
C ARG A 52 2.63 7.52 22.72
N GLY A 53 3.25 8.32 23.58
CA GLY A 53 4.43 9.10 23.20
C GLY A 53 4.14 10.00 22.00
N SER A 54 5.00 9.97 20.98
CA SER A 54 4.82 10.72 19.72
C SER A 54 4.14 9.93 18.60
N ASN A 55 3.80 8.66 18.85
CA ASN A 55 3.32 7.74 17.82
C ASN A 55 1.92 8.15 17.36
N LEU A 56 1.60 8.01 16.08
CA LEU A 56 0.23 8.23 15.58
C LEU A 56 -0.58 6.94 15.55
N LEU A 57 0.09 5.79 15.62
CA LEU A 57 -0.50 4.47 15.63
C LEU A 57 -0.14 3.75 16.95
N LEU A 58 -1.14 3.16 17.60
CA LEU A 58 -0.96 2.15 18.64
C LEU A 58 -1.71 0.90 18.19
N ASP A 59 -0.99 -0.18 17.88
CA ASP A 59 -1.57 -1.44 17.40
C ASP A 59 -1.48 -2.55 18.47
N GLU A 60 -2.14 -2.36 19.62
CA GLU A 60 -2.10 -3.31 20.74
C GLU A 60 -2.89 -4.60 20.46
N ALA A 61 -3.81 -4.56 19.47
CA ALA A 61 -4.50 -5.76 18.99
C ALA A 61 -3.71 -6.52 17.91
N HIS A 62 -2.55 -6.03 17.49
CA HIS A 62 -1.71 -6.61 16.44
C HIS A 62 -2.42 -6.80 15.09
N LEU A 63 -3.39 -5.94 14.78
CA LEU A 63 -4.22 -6.03 13.56
C LEU A 63 -3.57 -5.41 12.34
N LEU A 64 -2.55 -4.57 12.56
CA LEU A 64 -1.87 -3.79 11.52
C LEU A 64 -0.36 -4.12 11.48
N THR A 65 0.09 -5.11 12.23
CA THR A 65 1.51 -5.53 12.33
C THR A 65 2.21 -5.58 10.99
N ASP A 66 1.56 -6.16 9.99
CA ASP A 66 2.12 -6.35 8.66
C ASP A 66 2.08 -5.09 7.79
N ILE A 67 1.49 -3.98 8.23
CA ILE A 67 1.35 -2.70 7.51
C ILE A 67 1.59 -1.43 8.35
N ASN A 68 2.10 -1.56 9.58
CA ASN A 68 2.26 -0.47 10.56
C ASN A 68 2.99 0.76 9.99
N GLU A 69 4.17 0.57 9.40
CA GLU A 69 4.97 1.67 8.80
C GLU A 69 4.18 2.42 7.72
N SER A 70 3.36 1.71 6.94
CA SER A 70 2.52 2.31 5.91
C SER A 70 1.43 3.20 6.51
N ILE A 71 0.71 2.66 7.50
CA ILE A 71 -0.35 3.38 8.20
C ILE A 71 0.21 4.61 8.92
N GLU A 72 1.33 4.49 9.63
CA GLU A 72 1.99 5.63 10.25
C GLU A 72 2.38 6.70 9.23
N GLY A 73 2.91 6.29 8.07
CA GLY A 73 3.19 7.18 6.96
C GLY A 73 1.95 7.93 6.45
N TYR A 74 0.78 7.28 6.42
CA TYR A 74 -0.50 7.91 6.08
C TYR A 74 -0.96 8.91 7.13
N LEU A 75 -0.96 8.52 8.42
CA LEU A 75 -1.37 9.40 9.51
C LEU A 75 -0.45 10.63 9.58
N ASN A 76 0.86 10.43 9.43
CA ASN A 76 1.81 11.53 9.41
C ASN A 76 1.57 12.46 8.21
N ARG A 77 1.22 11.91 7.06
CA ARG A 77 0.87 12.70 5.87
C ARG A 77 -0.35 13.57 6.12
N ILE A 78 -1.40 13.07 6.77
CA ILE A 78 -2.58 13.88 7.10
C ILE A 78 -2.17 15.04 8.01
N ARG A 79 -1.37 14.74 9.04
CA ARG A 79 -0.81 15.73 9.97
C ARG A 79 0.00 16.82 9.27
N THR A 80 0.96 16.45 8.43
CA THR A 80 1.84 17.43 7.76
C THR A 80 1.14 18.20 6.64
N ASN A 81 0.21 17.58 5.93
CA ASN A 81 -0.40 18.19 4.74
C ASN A 81 -1.61 19.05 5.05
N TYR A 82 -2.37 18.70 6.09
CA TYR A 82 -3.65 19.31 6.39
C TYR A 82 -3.69 19.92 7.79
N GLY A 83 -2.64 19.75 8.59
CA GLY A 83 -2.61 20.25 9.97
C GLY A 83 -3.58 19.52 10.88
N ILE A 84 -3.98 18.29 10.54
CA ILE A 84 -4.93 17.50 11.35
C ILE A 84 -4.18 16.35 11.99
N GLU A 85 -4.15 16.30 13.32
CA GLU A 85 -3.59 15.17 14.05
C GLU A 85 -4.60 14.01 14.08
N VAL A 86 -4.29 12.92 13.38
CA VAL A 86 -5.10 11.69 13.40
C VAL A 86 -4.34 10.62 14.16
N VAL A 87 -5.00 10.04 15.14
CA VAL A 87 -4.49 8.96 15.98
C VAL A 87 -5.31 7.71 15.73
N LEU A 88 -4.64 6.59 15.49
CA LEU A 88 -5.27 5.28 15.36
C LEU A 88 -4.86 4.38 16.51
N VAL A 89 -5.84 3.82 17.22
CA VAL A 89 -5.64 2.88 18.31
C VAL A 89 -6.41 1.60 18.03
N THR A 90 -5.73 0.47 18.02
CA THR A 90 -6.37 -0.86 18.07
C THR A 90 -6.11 -1.46 19.45
N LEU A 91 -7.16 -2.00 20.08
CA LEU A 91 -7.07 -2.69 21.37
C LEU A 91 -7.73 -4.06 21.28
N PRO A 92 -7.29 -5.07 22.06
CA PRO A 92 -8.04 -6.31 22.20
C PRO A 92 -9.46 -6.05 22.73
N SER A 93 -9.59 -5.25 23.80
CA SER A 93 -10.85 -4.76 24.39
C SER A 93 -10.55 -3.55 25.30
N VAL A 94 -11.57 -2.78 25.67
CA VAL A 94 -11.46 -1.63 26.61
C VAL A 94 -11.54 -2.03 28.09
N GLY A 95 -11.77 -3.31 28.41
CA GLY A 95 -11.82 -3.81 29.78
C GLY A 95 -13.21 -3.75 30.41
N THR A 96 -13.35 -4.27 31.63
CA THR A 96 -14.66 -4.36 32.31
C THR A 96 -15.00 -3.06 33.04
N GLY A 97 -16.02 -2.34 32.57
CA GLY A 97 -16.61 -1.20 33.30
C GLY A 97 -16.40 0.17 32.65
N GLU A 98 -15.72 0.23 31.50
CA GLU A 98 -15.61 1.42 30.65
C GLU A 98 -16.15 1.09 29.26
N SER A 99 -16.98 1.96 28.69
CA SER A 99 -17.42 1.84 27.30
C SER A 99 -16.35 2.37 26.33
N LEU A 100 -16.36 1.93 25.06
CA LEU A 100 -15.44 2.45 24.05
C LEU A 100 -15.53 3.98 23.91
N LYS A 101 -16.72 4.55 24.17
CA LYS A 101 -16.95 5.98 24.21
C LYS A 101 -16.24 6.70 25.35
N GLU A 102 -16.31 6.14 26.55
CA GLU A 102 -15.62 6.72 27.71
C GLU A 102 -14.10 6.62 27.52
N ALA A 103 -13.61 5.46 27.06
CA ALA A 103 -12.20 5.25 26.77
C ALA A 103 -11.68 6.21 25.69
N SER A 104 -12.39 6.38 24.56
CA SER A 104 -11.95 7.27 23.48
C SER A 104 -11.92 8.73 23.95
N SER A 105 -12.93 9.19 24.68
CA SER A 105 -13.00 10.57 25.19
C SER A 105 -11.90 10.85 26.21
N ARG A 106 -11.63 9.89 27.11
CA ARG A 106 -10.54 9.95 28.06
C ARG A 106 -9.18 10.03 27.36
N LEU A 107 -8.89 9.11 26.44
CA LEU A 107 -7.63 9.09 25.70
C LEU A 107 -7.44 10.35 24.83
N PHE A 108 -8.51 10.84 24.20
CA PHE A 108 -8.47 12.08 23.42
C PHE A 108 -8.03 13.28 24.28
N THR A 109 -8.56 13.35 25.50
CA THR A 109 -8.23 14.41 26.45
C THR A 109 -6.85 14.22 27.07
N GLU A 110 -6.52 13.02 27.57
CA GLU A 110 -5.24 12.73 28.22
C GLU A 110 -4.03 12.89 27.29
N TRP A 111 -4.21 12.62 25.99
CA TRP A 111 -3.15 12.76 25.00
C TRP A 111 -3.15 14.12 24.29
N ASP A 112 -4.00 15.07 24.70
CA ASP A 112 -4.07 16.41 24.13
C ASP A 112 -4.18 16.40 22.58
N ILE A 113 -4.98 15.49 22.02
CA ILE A 113 -5.01 15.26 20.57
C ILE A 113 -5.48 16.52 19.83
N GLY A 114 -4.66 17.00 18.91
CA GLY A 114 -4.91 18.20 18.11
C GLY A 114 -4.49 19.51 18.79
N ARG A 115 -3.97 19.50 20.03
CA ARG A 115 -3.58 20.71 20.77
C ARG A 115 -2.56 21.56 20.00
N ASP A 116 -1.53 20.91 19.46
CA ASP A 116 -0.47 21.58 18.72
C ASP A 116 -0.88 21.90 17.26
N TYR A 117 -2.14 21.65 16.92
CA TYR A 117 -2.74 21.73 15.60
C TYR A 117 -4.05 22.54 15.61
N ASN A 118 -4.13 23.60 16.41
CA ASN A 118 -5.32 24.47 16.53
C ASN A 118 -6.61 23.72 16.93
N GLY A 119 -6.50 22.66 17.72
CA GLY A 119 -7.63 21.81 18.11
C GLY A 119 -8.10 20.85 17.02
N GLN A 120 -7.37 20.73 15.91
CA GLN A 120 -7.68 19.83 14.80
C GLN A 120 -7.17 18.42 15.10
N GLY A 121 -7.90 17.70 15.95
CA GLY A 121 -7.59 16.33 16.38
C GLY A 121 -8.69 15.34 15.99
N LEU A 122 -8.29 14.12 15.64
CA LEU A 122 -9.17 12.96 15.43
C LEU A 122 -8.56 11.75 16.14
N LEU A 123 -9.38 10.95 16.81
CA LEU A 123 -9.00 9.64 17.36
C LEU A 123 -9.92 8.57 16.79
N LEU A 124 -9.35 7.70 15.97
CA LEU A 124 -9.99 6.48 15.51
C LEU A 124 -9.57 5.34 16.45
N MET A 125 -10.53 4.73 17.12
CA MET A 125 -10.30 3.65 18.08
C MET A 125 -11.09 2.42 17.66
N LEU A 126 -10.46 1.25 17.73
CA LEU A 126 -11.05 -0.03 17.33
C LEU A 126 -10.74 -1.11 18.37
N THR A 127 -11.74 -1.93 18.69
CA THR A 127 -11.60 -3.08 19.59
C THR A 127 -11.80 -4.39 18.83
N GLU A 128 -10.89 -5.33 19.01
CA GLU A 128 -10.93 -6.58 18.25
C GLU A 128 -11.94 -7.58 18.79
N GLN A 129 -12.06 -7.74 20.11
CA GLN A 129 -12.98 -8.71 20.72
C GLN A 129 -14.44 -8.25 20.63
N ASP A 130 -14.66 -6.96 20.90
CA ASP A 130 -15.99 -6.38 20.89
C ASP A 130 -16.44 -5.98 19.48
N LYS A 131 -15.49 -5.89 18.53
CA LYS A 131 -15.70 -5.47 17.14
C LYS A 131 -16.34 -4.08 17.08
N GLU A 132 -15.98 -3.20 18.01
CA GLU A 132 -16.48 -1.83 18.05
C GLU A 132 -15.46 -0.85 17.48
N VAL A 133 -15.96 0.20 16.84
CA VAL A 133 -15.15 1.26 16.24
C VAL A 133 -15.74 2.60 16.65
N ARG A 134 -14.87 3.55 16.94
CA ARG A 134 -15.25 4.90 17.33
C ARG A 134 -14.34 5.95 16.71
N LEU A 135 -14.92 7.04 16.23
CA LEU A 135 -14.20 8.21 15.74
C LEU A 135 -14.52 9.42 16.62
N GLU A 136 -13.61 9.76 17.53
CA GLU A 136 -13.70 10.98 18.33
C GLU A 136 -13.16 12.17 17.52
N VAL A 137 -13.92 13.26 17.49
CA VAL A 137 -13.65 14.44 16.65
C VAL A 137 -13.44 15.65 17.55
N GLY A 138 -12.32 16.35 17.37
CA GLY A 138 -12.07 17.63 18.06
C GLY A 138 -13.04 18.71 17.56
N SER A 139 -13.44 19.62 18.45
CA SER A 139 -14.46 20.65 18.17
C SER A 139 -14.14 21.53 16.95
N ALA A 140 -12.86 21.74 16.64
CA ALA A 140 -12.43 22.49 15.46
C ALA A 140 -12.78 21.80 14.13
N LEU A 141 -13.15 20.52 14.14
CA LEU A 141 -13.37 19.68 12.97
C LEU A 141 -14.81 19.19 12.82
N GLU A 142 -15.70 19.41 13.80
CA GLU A 142 -17.11 18.92 13.76
C GLU A 142 -17.90 19.38 12.53
N HIS A 143 -17.63 20.60 12.05
CA HIS A 143 -18.26 21.14 10.85
C HIS A 143 -17.86 20.40 9.56
N VAL A 144 -16.75 19.67 9.59
CA VAL A 144 -16.21 18.89 8.47
C VAL A 144 -16.45 17.41 8.68
N TYR A 145 -16.28 16.90 9.89
CA TYR A 145 -16.45 15.51 10.28
C TYR A 145 -17.72 15.39 11.10
N THR A 146 -18.85 15.43 10.40
CA THR A 146 -20.19 15.49 10.96
C THR A 146 -20.62 14.18 11.62
N ASP A 147 -21.65 14.22 12.46
CA ASP A 147 -22.27 13.03 13.08
C ASP A 147 -22.68 11.98 12.04
N LEU A 148 -23.11 12.41 10.85
CA LEU A 148 -23.46 11.52 9.75
C LEU A 148 -22.24 10.77 9.20
N PHE A 149 -21.07 11.42 9.20
CA PHE A 149 -19.83 10.80 8.77
C PHE A 149 -19.28 9.83 9.81
N THR A 150 -19.16 10.28 11.05
CA THR A 150 -18.64 9.47 12.15
C THR A 150 -19.51 8.22 12.29
N GLY A 151 -20.84 8.37 12.33
CA GLY A 151 -21.76 7.25 12.34
C GLY A 151 -21.62 6.31 11.14
N TYR A 152 -21.29 6.82 9.94
CA TYR A 152 -20.99 5.96 8.78
C TYR A 152 -19.72 5.13 8.96
N ILE A 153 -18.64 5.75 9.44
CA ILE A 153 -17.36 5.05 9.70
C ILE A 153 -17.58 3.95 10.75
N GLU A 154 -18.26 4.28 11.85
CA GLU A 154 -18.49 3.39 12.99
C GLU A 154 -19.39 2.20 12.63
N THR A 155 -20.45 2.40 11.84
CA THR A 155 -21.48 1.36 11.63
C THR A 155 -21.37 0.60 10.32
N LYS A 156 -20.73 1.15 9.28
CA LYS A 156 -20.86 0.64 7.90
C LYS A 156 -19.55 0.43 7.18
N GLN A 157 -18.57 1.31 7.36
CA GLN A 157 -17.38 1.29 6.51
C GLN A 157 -16.54 0.02 6.73
N LEU A 158 -16.33 -0.41 7.99
CA LEU A 158 -15.45 -1.54 8.31
C LEU A 158 -16.15 -2.90 8.28
N LYS A 159 -17.47 -2.91 8.24
CA LYS A 159 -18.30 -4.10 8.26
C LYS A 159 -17.96 -5.12 7.18
N SER A 160 -18.00 -4.74 5.90
CA SER A 160 -17.75 -5.70 4.80
C SER A 160 -16.34 -6.27 4.91
N TYR A 161 -15.39 -5.48 5.41
CA TYR A 161 -14.01 -5.91 5.61
C TYR A 161 -13.86 -6.88 6.78
N TYR A 162 -14.65 -6.75 7.85
CA TYR A 162 -14.73 -7.78 8.90
C TYR A 162 -15.29 -9.10 8.37
N LEU A 163 -16.37 -9.05 7.57
CA LEU A 163 -17.00 -10.26 7.01
C LEU A 163 -16.06 -11.00 6.06
N SER A 164 -15.18 -10.28 5.36
CA SER A 164 -14.24 -10.86 4.41
C SER A 164 -12.83 -11.08 4.97
N ASP A 165 -12.62 -10.98 6.30
CA ASP A 165 -11.30 -11.12 6.98
C ASP A 165 -10.21 -10.21 6.38
N GLN A 166 -10.59 -8.96 6.11
CA GLN A 166 -9.80 -7.94 5.42
C GLN A 166 -9.74 -6.63 6.20
N LEU A 167 -9.68 -6.71 7.53
CA LEU A 167 -9.78 -5.54 8.40
C LEU A 167 -8.70 -4.48 8.10
N GLU A 168 -7.47 -4.90 7.80
CA GLU A 168 -6.38 -4.01 7.36
C GLU A 168 -6.80 -3.12 6.18
N ILE A 169 -7.42 -3.72 5.17
CA ILE A 169 -7.91 -3.04 3.97
C ILE A 169 -9.02 -2.06 4.33
N GLY A 170 -9.93 -2.47 5.21
CA GLY A 170 -10.98 -1.62 5.73
C GLY A 170 -10.44 -0.39 6.46
N LEU A 171 -9.44 -0.58 7.32
CA LEU A 171 -8.82 0.50 8.08
C LEU A 171 -8.08 1.50 7.18
N VAL A 172 -7.36 1.02 6.17
CA VAL A 172 -6.79 1.88 5.12
C VAL A 172 -7.89 2.69 4.44
N ALA A 173 -9.00 2.06 4.04
CA ALA A 173 -10.12 2.75 3.40
C ALA A 173 -10.77 3.81 4.32
N VAL A 174 -10.86 3.56 5.63
CA VAL A 174 -11.31 4.57 6.61
C VAL A 174 -10.35 5.77 6.65
N VAL A 175 -9.05 5.52 6.73
CA VAL A 175 -8.04 6.59 6.75
C VAL A 175 -8.06 7.40 5.44
N GLU A 176 -8.30 6.75 4.30
CA GLU A 176 -8.50 7.43 3.01
C GLU A 176 -9.75 8.33 3.01
N GLU A 177 -10.88 7.90 3.57
CA GLU A 177 -12.07 8.73 3.72
C GLU A 177 -11.83 9.93 4.65
N ILE A 178 -11.07 9.74 5.73
CA ILE A 178 -10.63 10.83 6.62
C ILE A 178 -9.77 11.83 5.86
N GLU A 179 -8.80 11.36 5.07
CA GLU A 179 -7.94 12.22 4.23
C GLU A 179 -8.77 12.96 3.15
N ALA A 180 -9.76 12.30 2.55
CA ALA A 180 -10.65 12.90 1.56
C ALA A 180 -11.48 14.05 2.14
N ARG A 181 -11.83 14.02 3.43
CA ARG A 181 -12.44 15.15 4.15
C ARG A 181 -11.42 16.23 4.53
N ALA A 182 -10.24 15.84 5.00
CA ALA A 182 -9.16 16.77 5.33
C ALA A 182 -8.80 17.69 4.15
N GLN A 183 -8.84 17.15 2.93
CA GLN A 183 -8.64 17.91 1.70
C GLN A 183 -9.66 19.03 1.46
N LEU A 184 -10.89 18.89 1.94
CA LEU A 184 -11.89 19.96 1.80
C LEU A 184 -11.54 21.15 2.70
N VAL A 185 -11.14 20.87 3.93
CA VAL A 185 -10.69 21.88 4.90
C VAL A 185 -9.54 22.67 4.31
N TRP A 186 -8.52 21.95 3.84
CA TRP A 186 -7.30 22.57 3.33
C TRP A 186 -7.48 23.37 2.05
N ARG A 187 -8.49 23.04 1.23
CA ARG A 187 -8.78 23.79 -0.01
C ARG A 187 -9.72 24.98 0.22
N ASP A 188 -10.13 25.27 1.45
CA ASP A 188 -11.23 26.20 1.74
C ASP A 188 -12.53 25.84 0.97
N LEU A 189 -12.70 24.53 0.70
CA LEU A 189 -13.87 23.98 0.00
C LEU A 189 -14.82 23.25 0.96
N ALA A 190 -14.59 23.34 2.26
CA ALA A 190 -15.45 22.79 3.30
C ALA A 190 -16.65 23.72 3.61
N ASP A 191 -17.31 24.25 2.57
CA ASP A 191 -18.58 24.94 2.80
C ASP A 191 -19.69 23.94 3.15
N ALA A 192 -20.72 24.43 3.83
CA ALA A 192 -21.83 23.60 4.31
C ALA A 192 -22.56 22.86 3.16
N ALA A 193 -22.56 23.39 1.94
CA ALA A 193 -23.21 22.76 0.80
C ALA A 193 -22.37 21.57 0.29
N ALA A 194 -21.05 21.71 0.18
CA ALA A 194 -20.14 20.65 -0.22
C ALA A 194 -20.12 19.49 0.80
N ILE A 195 -20.15 19.81 2.10
CA ILE A 195 -20.28 18.82 3.17
C ILE A 195 -21.66 18.16 3.12
N SER A 196 -22.74 18.93 2.98
CA SER A 196 -24.11 18.38 2.89
C SER A 196 -24.30 17.44 1.68
N VAL A 197 -23.76 17.78 0.50
CA VAL A 197 -23.78 16.91 -0.69
C VAL A 197 -23.01 15.60 -0.44
N ARG A 198 -21.92 15.65 0.33
CA ARG A 198 -21.21 14.43 0.75
C ARG A 198 -21.99 13.66 1.81
N ASP A 199 -22.65 14.34 2.74
CA ASP A 199 -23.40 13.71 3.82
C ASP A 199 -24.69 13.05 3.33
N GLN A 200 -25.31 13.58 2.28
CA GLN A 200 -26.40 12.94 1.55
C GLN A 200 -26.03 11.52 1.09
N LYS A 201 -24.75 11.26 0.82
CA LYS A 201 -24.29 9.92 0.46
C LYS A 201 -24.43 8.94 1.63
N PHE A 202 -24.28 9.38 2.88
CA PHE A 202 -24.42 8.53 4.07
C PHE A 202 -25.87 8.33 4.49
N LEU A 203 -26.75 9.30 4.20
CA LEU A 203 -28.19 9.23 4.49
C LEU A 203 -28.91 8.15 3.65
N SER A 204 -28.55 7.99 2.37
CA SER A 204 -29.13 6.96 1.50
C SER A 204 -28.72 5.53 1.87
N ALA A 205 -27.77 5.36 2.79
CA ALA A 205 -27.37 4.06 3.30
C ALA A 205 -28.27 3.55 4.44
N GLY A 206 -29.32 4.29 4.84
CA GLY A 206 -30.15 3.99 6.01
C GLY A 206 -29.48 4.50 7.28
N GLY A 207 -29.40 5.82 7.45
CA GLY A 207 -28.86 6.44 8.66
C GLY A 207 -29.82 6.22 9.84
N GLY A 208 -29.33 5.59 10.91
CA GLY A 208 -30.06 5.47 12.17
C GLY A 208 -30.39 4.03 12.56
N ALA A 209 -29.38 3.30 13.02
CA ALA A 209 -29.49 2.30 14.07
C ALA A 209 -28.06 1.97 14.51
N ASP A 210 -27.78 1.95 15.81
CA ASP A 210 -26.67 1.17 16.36
C ASP A 210 -26.90 -0.26 15.87
N VAL A 211 -26.06 -0.74 14.95
CA VAL A 211 -26.16 -2.13 14.49
C VAL A 211 -24.93 -2.87 14.95
N ASP A 212 -25.15 -3.84 15.84
CA ASP A 212 -24.12 -4.76 16.30
C ASP A 212 -23.49 -5.47 15.10
N LEU A 213 -22.17 -5.31 14.95
CA LEU A 213 -21.41 -5.91 13.86
C LEU A 213 -21.46 -7.44 13.89
N LYS A 214 -21.86 -8.05 15.03
CA LYS A 214 -22.04 -9.50 15.21
C LYS A 214 -23.30 -10.06 14.53
N GLU A 215 -24.28 -9.24 14.16
CA GLU A 215 -25.55 -9.72 13.57
C GLU A 215 -25.53 -9.80 12.02
N PHE A 216 -24.44 -9.41 11.36
CA PHE A 216 -24.39 -9.38 9.91
C PHE A 216 -24.09 -10.72 9.25
N LYS A 217 -24.80 -10.99 8.16
CA LYS A 217 -24.60 -12.15 7.29
C LYS A 217 -24.10 -11.68 5.93
N ALA A 218 -23.14 -12.41 5.36
CA ALA A 218 -22.69 -12.20 3.99
C ALA A 218 -23.88 -12.32 3.03
N GLU A 219 -23.95 -11.43 2.04
CA GLU A 219 -24.95 -11.52 0.98
C GLU A 219 -24.57 -12.66 0.02
N PRO A 220 -25.49 -13.55 -0.33
CA PRO A 220 -25.19 -14.59 -1.31
C PRO A 220 -24.84 -13.95 -2.65
N VAL A 221 -23.74 -14.39 -3.27
CA VAL A 221 -23.37 -14.00 -4.63
C VAL A 221 -24.49 -14.40 -5.58
N THR A 222 -25.23 -13.42 -6.08
CA THR A 222 -26.27 -13.64 -7.08
C THR A 222 -25.61 -13.71 -8.46
N THR A 223 -25.58 -14.90 -9.05
CA THR A 223 -25.21 -15.07 -10.45
C THR A 223 -26.42 -14.73 -11.30
N GLY A 224 -26.49 -13.51 -11.83
CA GLY A 224 -27.46 -13.19 -12.88
C GLY A 224 -27.17 -14.01 -14.15
N ASP A 225 -28.18 -14.21 -14.99
CA ASP A 225 -28.03 -14.96 -16.27
C ASP A 225 -27.13 -14.25 -17.29
N ARG A 226 -26.83 -12.96 -17.07
CA ARG A 226 -26.00 -12.16 -17.96
C ARG A 226 -24.54 -12.59 -17.87
N THR A 227 -23.92 -12.81 -19.03
CA THR A 227 -22.49 -13.10 -19.13
C THR A 227 -21.68 -11.83 -19.43
N TYR A 228 -20.43 -11.81 -18.97
CA TYR A 228 -19.48 -10.71 -19.19
C TYR A 228 -18.23 -11.27 -19.86
N PRO A 229 -18.25 -11.53 -21.18
CA PRO A 229 -17.16 -12.17 -21.90
C PRO A 229 -15.92 -11.26 -22.02
N ALA A 230 -14.79 -11.82 -22.47
CA ALA A 230 -13.69 -11.00 -22.95
C ALA A 230 -14.12 -10.19 -24.19
N GLY A 231 -13.55 -9.01 -24.39
CA GLY A 231 -13.88 -8.17 -25.54
C GLY A 231 -13.14 -8.59 -26.81
N ASN A 232 -13.77 -8.42 -27.98
CA ASN A 232 -13.07 -8.56 -29.27
C ASN A 232 -12.17 -7.35 -29.57
N SER A 233 -12.45 -6.21 -28.94
CA SER A 233 -11.59 -5.01 -28.89
C SER A 233 -11.39 -4.51 -27.44
N PRO A 234 -10.41 -3.63 -27.18
CA PRO A 234 -10.25 -3.01 -25.88
C PRO A 234 -11.48 -2.19 -25.44
N GLU A 235 -12.14 -1.50 -26.37
CA GLU A 235 -13.37 -0.73 -26.11
C GLU A 235 -14.52 -1.64 -25.66
N GLU A 236 -14.67 -2.80 -26.31
CA GLU A 236 -15.68 -3.78 -25.93
C GLU A 236 -15.39 -4.34 -24.53
N ALA A 237 -14.14 -4.70 -24.24
CA ALA A 237 -13.75 -5.19 -22.92
C ALA A 237 -13.99 -4.13 -21.82
N TRP A 238 -13.65 -2.87 -22.09
CA TRP A 238 -13.97 -1.76 -21.18
C TRP A 238 -15.48 -1.62 -20.94
N GLN A 239 -16.29 -1.72 -22.01
CA GLN A 239 -17.75 -1.62 -21.87
C GLN A 239 -18.33 -2.81 -21.09
N THR A 240 -17.84 -4.03 -21.33
CA THR A 240 -18.21 -5.21 -20.55
C THR A 240 -17.88 -5.06 -19.08
N LEU A 241 -16.72 -4.46 -18.77
CA LEU A 241 -16.32 -4.16 -17.40
C LEU A 241 -17.29 -3.16 -16.74
N ILE A 242 -17.62 -2.05 -17.42
CA ILE A 242 -18.61 -1.07 -16.94
C ILE A 242 -19.98 -1.71 -16.71
N ASP A 243 -20.42 -2.57 -17.62
CA ASP A 243 -21.72 -3.24 -17.51
C ASP A 243 -21.75 -4.19 -16.31
N SER A 244 -20.64 -4.88 -16.01
CA SER A 244 -20.54 -5.70 -14.80
C SER A 244 -20.74 -4.86 -13.52
N TRP A 245 -20.29 -3.60 -13.50
CA TRP A 245 -20.53 -2.73 -12.36
C TRP A 245 -21.96 -2.20 -12.32
N ARG A 246 -22.54 -1.84 -13.48
CA ARG A 246 -23.96 -1.40 -13.56
C ARG A 246 -24.90 -2.45 -13.01
N ASP A 247 -24.60 -3.70 -13.29
CA ASP A 247 -25.40 -4.85 -12.87
C ASP A 247 -25.00 -5.35 -11.48
N LYS A 248 -24.06 -4.67 -10.80
CA LYS A 248 -23.57 -5.00 -9.45
C LYS A 248 -23.09 -6.45 -9.36
N ASN A 249 -22.45 -6.94 -10.43
CA ASN A 249 -21.99 -8.31 -10.51
C ASN A 249 -20.92 -8.60 -9.46
N ARG A 250 -21.24 -9.53 -8.56
CA ARG A 250 -20.35 -10.01 -7.49
C ARG A 250 -19.56 -11.25 -7.89
N ASN A 251 -19.89 -11.90 -9.02
CA ASN A 251 -19.16 -13.08 -9.47
C ASN A 251 -17.78 -12.67 -10.01
N PRO A 252 -16.67 -13.13 -9.40
CA PRO A 252 -15.33 -12.84 -9.88
C PRO A 252 -14.94 -13.70 -11.09
N ASP A 253 -15.66 -14.77 -11.40
CA ASP A 253 -15.40 -15.64 -12.56
C ASP A 253 -16.16 -15.14 -13.79
N ILE A 254 -15.67 -14.03 -14.37
CA ILE A 254 -16.20 -13.46 -15.60
C ILE A 254 -15.12 -13.36 -16.68
N GLY A 255 -15.54 -13.48 -17.95
CA GLY A 255 -14.65 -13.54 -19.10
C GLY A 255 -13.83 -12.28 -19.34
N VAL A 256 -14.30 -11.10 -18.94
CA VAL A 256 -13.52 -9.85 -19.05
C VAL A 256 -12.33 -9.79 -18.09
N TYR A 257 -12.21 -10.70 -17.13
CA TYR A 257 -11.07 -10.77 -16.20
C TYR A 257 -10.06 -11.82 -16.65
N THR A 258 -8.77 -11.46 -16.58
CA THR A 258 -7.68 -12.44 -16.72
C THR A 258 -7.77 -13.47 -15.58
N PRO A 259 -7.24 -14.70 -15.75
CA PRO A 259 -7.28 -15.74 -14.72
C PRO A 259 -6.84 -15.28 -13.32
N ILE A 260 -5.73 -14.53 -13.18
CA ILE A 260 -5.31 -13.99 -11.88
C ILE A 260 -6.21 -12.84 -11.42
N THR A 261 -6.73 -12.03 -12.35
CA THR A 261 -7.71 -10.99 -11.99
C THR A 261 -8.94 -11.62 -11.33
N ARG A 262 -9.44 -12.75 -11.84
CA ARG A 262 -10.54 -13.50 -11.19
C ARG A 262 -10.19 -13.91 -9.76
N LEU A 263 -8.95 -14.36 -9.51
CA LEU A 263 -8.50 -14.69 -8.16
C LEU A 263 -8.48 -13.45 -7.26
N ILE A 264 -7.95 -12.33 -7.76
CA ILE A 264 -7.91 -11.06 -7.02
C ILE A 264 -9.31 -10.57 -6.66
N TYR A 265 -10.30 -10.78 -7.54
CA TYR A 265 -11.67 -10.32 -7.30
C TYR A 265 -12.47 -11.14 -6.27
N ARG A 266 -11.97 -12.31 -5.86
CA ARG A 266 -12.57 -13.11 -4.78
C ARG A 266 -12.59 -12.36 -3.44
N ASP A 267 -11.61 -11.49 -3.23
CA ASP A 267 -11.50 -10.68 -2.03
C ASP A 267 -12.58 -9.58 -1.96
N PHE A 268 -13.33 -9.34 -3.04
CA PHE A 268 -14.24 -8.20 -3.17
C PHE A 268 -15.70 -8.58 -3.40
N THR A 269 -16.08 -9.84 -3.14
CA THR A 269 -17.45 -10.33 -3.38
C THR A 269 -18.49 -9.72 -2.43
N ASP A 270 -18.07 -9.31 -1.23
CA ASP A 270 -18.96 -8.79 -0.17
C ASP A 270 -18.99 -7.25 -0.09
N LEU A 271 -18.47 -6.56 -1.13
CA LEU A 271 -18.46 -5.10 -1.19
C LEU A 271 -19.89 -4.52 -1.25
N PRO A 272 -20.21 -3.39 -0.61
CA PRO A 272 -21.55 -2.83 -0.67
C PRO A 272 -21.93 -2.38 -2.09
N ASP A 273 -23.22 -2.53 -2.46
CA ASP A 273 -23.80 -2.10 -3.75
C ASP A 273 -23.39 -0.69 -4.16
N ARG A 274 -23.34 0.21 -3.18
CA ARG A 274 -22.96 1.61 -3.35
C ARG A 274 -21.60 1.77 -4.03
N ARG A 275 -20.65 0.86 -3.78
CA ARG A 275 -19.32 0.94 -4.41
C ARG A 275 -19.43 0.82 -5.92
N PHE A 276 -20.24 -0.12 -6.42
CA PHE A 276 -20.50 -0.27 -7.84
C PHE A 276 -21.19 0.96 -8.42
N GLU A 277 -22.16 1.53 -7.70
CA GLU A 277 -22.86 2.76 -8.12
C GLU A 277 -21.91 3.96 -8.23
N GLU A 278 -20.94 4.09 -7.32
CA GLU A 278 -19.89 5.12 -7.36
C GLU A 278 -18.94 4.91 -8.54
N ASP A 279 -18.52 3.68 -8.81
CA ASP A 279 -17.65 3.34 -9.94
C ASP A 279 -18.37 3.66 -11.27
N VAL A 280 -19.65 3.29 -11.42
CA VAL A 280 -20.47 3.62 -12.59
C VAL A 280 -20.69 5.13 -12.74
N ARG A 281 -20.96 5.83 -11.63
CA ARG A 281 -21.12 7.29 -11.65
C ARG A 281 -19.83 7.98 -12.11
N THR A 282 -18.69 7.44 -11.71
CA THR A 282 -17.37 8.03 -12.00
C THR A 282 -16.94 7.77 -13.43
N TRP A 283 -17.07 6.53 -13.92
CA TRP A 283 -16.48 6.11 -15.19
C TRP A 283 -17.49 5.75 -16.28
N GLY A 284 -18.74 5.45 -15.94
CA GLY A 284 -19.73 4.88 -16.86
C GLY A 284 -20.13 5.75 -18.04
N THR A 285 -19.88 7.07 -17.98
CA THR A 285 -20.10 8.02 -19.08
C THR A 285 -18.90 8.95 -19.31
N LYS A 286 -17.78 8.69 -18.63
CA LYS A 286 -16.62 9.57 -18.64
C LYS A 286 -15.90 9.47 -20.00
N PRO A 287 -15.59 10.59 -20.67
CA PRO A 287 -14.86 10.55 -21.94
C PRO A 287 -13.47 9.91 -21.76
N PHE A 288 -13.13 8.97 -22.63
CA PHE A 288 -11.86 8.26 -22.63
C PHE A 288 -11.28 8.12 -24.05
N GLU A 289 -9.99 7.83 -24.12
CA GLU A 289 -9.23 7.45 -25.31
C GLU A 289 -8.68 6.04 -25.09
N ILE A 290 -8.74 5.17 -26.09
CA ILE A 290 -8.00 3.90 -26.07
C ILE A 290 -6.65 4.11 -26.72
N ILE A 291 -5.59 3.80 -25.98
CA ILE A 291 -4.21 3.76 -26.48
C ILE A 291 -3.76 2.30 -26.44
N SER A 292 -3.52 1.68 -27.59
CA SER A 292 -3.25 0.25 -27.68
C SER A 292 -2.16 -0.12 -28.69
N ASP A 293 -1.60 -1.31 -28.51
CA ASP A 293 -0.85 -2.07 -29.51
C ASP A 293 -1.54 -3.44 -29.74
N GLU A 294 -0.84 -4.41 -30.34
CA GLU A 294 -1.39 -5.74 -30.62
C GLU A 294 -1.72 -6.57 -29.36
N ARG A 295 -1.05 -6.28 -28.22
CA ARG A 295 -1.10 -7.09 -27.00
C ARG A 295 -1.62 -6.35 -25.78
N TYR A 296 -1.49 -5.03 -25.72
CA TYR A 296 -1.81 -4.23 -24.54
C TYR A 296 -2.64 -3.00 -24.91
N ALA A 297 -3.51 -2.57 -23.99
CA ALA A 297 -4.36 -1.41 -24.17
C ALA A 297 -4.54 -0.65 -22.86
N VAL A 298 -4.71 0.67 -22.98
CA VAL A 298 -4.89 1.60 -21.87
C VAL A 298 -6.16 2.40 -22.13
N VAL A 299 -7.11 2.32 -21.21
CA VAL A 299 -8.25 3.26 -21.16
C VAL A 299 -7.76 4.53 -20.48
N PHE A 300 -7.57 5.60 -21.24
CA PHE A 300 -6.95 6.85 -20.79
C PHE A 300 -7.97 7.98 -20.68
N PHE A 301 -8.10 8.60 -19.50
CA PHE A 301 -9.05 9.70 -19.25
C PHE A 301 -8.46 11.10 -19.46
N GLY A 302 -7.26 11.17 -20.06
CA GLY A 302 -6.52 12.39 -20.30
C GLY A 302 -5.55 12.75 -19.17
N HIS A 303 -4.63 13.67 -19.46
CA HIS A 303 -3.66 14.19 -18.50
C HIS A 303 -4.33 15.21 -17.55
N LYS A 304 -5.17 14.69 -16.63
CA LYS A 304 -5.97 15.45 -15.67
C LYS A 304 -5.61 15.05 -14.24
N LYS A 305 -5.66 16.01 -13.32
CA LYS A 305 -5.55 15.74 -11.88
C LYS A 305 -6.80 15.01 -11.37
N GLY A 306 -6.66 14.22 -10.32
CA GLY A 306 -7.74 13.44 -9.69
C GLY A 306 -7.54 11.94 -9.90
N TRP A 307 -7.60 11.17 -8.82
CA TRP A 307 -7.41 9.71 -8.85
C TRP A 307 -8.40 9.01 -9.78
N ASP A 308 -9.60 9.58 -9.93
CA ASP A 308 -10.63 9.14 -10.87
C ASP A 308 -10.20 9.24 -12.36
N ASN A 309 -9.08 9.88 -12.66
CA ASN A 309 -8.51 9.97 -14.02
C ASN A 309 -7.35 9.00 -14.27
N ALA A 310 -7.01 8.16 -13.29
CA ALA A 310 -6.03 7.09 -13.48
C ALA A 310 -6.54 6.07 -14.53
N PRO A 311 -5.63 5.50 -15.35
CA PRO A 311 -6.03 4.63 -16.45
C PRO A 311 -6.45 3.23 -15.98
N PHE A 312 -7.14 2.50 -16.85
CA PHE A 312 -7.36 1.05 -16.72
C PHE A 312 -6.54 0.29 -17.75
N LEU A 313 -5.90 -0.79 -17.30
CA LEU A 313 -5.00 -1.60 -18.13
C LEU A 313 -5.68 -2.87 -18.61
N PHE A 314 -5.60 -3.12 -19.92
CA PHE A 314 -6.13 -4.30 -20.57
C PHE A 314 -5.05 -5.01 -21.37
N CYS A 315 -5.16 -6.33 -21.48
CA CYS A 315 -4.25 -7.16 -22.24
C CYS A 315 -5.02 -8.14 -23.13
N ARG A 316 -4.43 -8.51 -24.26
CA ARG A 316 -4.97 -9.53 -25.15
C ARG A 316 -4.48 -10.92 -24.72
N THR A 317 -5.41 -11.83 -24.52
CA THR A 317 -5.17 -13.25 -24.24
C THR A 317 -5.80 -14.12 -25.34
N GLU A 318 -5.74 -15.44 -25.19
CA GLU A 318 -6.41 -16.38 -26.11
C GLU A 318 -7.95 -16.21 -26.08
N GLU A 319 -8.52 -15.71 -24.99
CA GLU A 319 -9.96 -15.50 -24.82
C GLU A 319 -10.44 -14.16 -25.40
N GLY A 320 -9.54 -13.20 -25.64
CA GLY A 320 -9.86 -11.86 -26.10
C GLY A 320 -9.17 -10.78 -25.26
N TRP A 321 -9.71 -9.57 -25.25
CA TRP A 321 -9.24 -8.47 -24.40
C TRP A 321 -9.81 -8.59 -22.99
N GLN A 322 -8.91 -8.59 -22.01
CA GLN A 322 -9.23 -8.79 -20.59
C GLN A 322 -8.57 -7.71 -19.73
N PHE A 323 -9.18 -7.41 -18.60
CA PHE A 323 -8.69 -6.45 -17.62
C PHE A 323 -7.53 -7.03 -16.81
N ASP A 324 -6.38 -6.34 -16.83
CA ASP A 324 -5.13 -6.76 -16.20
C ASP A 324 -4.93 -6.07 -14.84
N MET A 325 -5.50 -6.67 -13.80
CA MET A 325 -5.42 -6.10 -12.45
C MET A 325 -4.00 -6.17 -11.86
N VAL A 326 -3.18 -7.15 -12.26
CA VAL A 326 -1.85 -7.31 -11.71
C VAL A 326 -0.96 -6.14 -12.11
N HIS A 327 -0.89 -5.83 -13.41
CA HIS A 327 -0.15 -4.65 -13.84
C HIS A 327 -0.81 -3.37 -13.31
N GLN A 328 -2.15 -3.26 -13.32
CA GLN A 328 -2.86 -2.10 -12.77
C GLN A 328 -2.35 -1.75 -11.36
N ARG A 329 -2.30 -2.74 -10.46
CA ARG A 329 -1.77 -2.56 -9.09
C ARG A 329 -0.28 -2.30 -9.06
N LYS A 330 0.50 -2.94 -9.92
CA LYS A 330 1.96 -2.81 -9.95
C LYS A 330 2.50 -1.58 -10.68
N VAL A 331 1.73 -0.87 -11.48
CA VAL A 331 2.24 0.31 -12.19
C VAL A 331 1.45 1.58 -11.95
N VAL A 332 0.15 1.53 -11.65
CA VAL A 332 -0.63 2.75 -11.38
C VAL A 332 -0.49 3.12 -9.91
N ARG A 333 -0.17 4.38 -9.63
CA ARG A 333 0.21 4.88 -8.31
C ARG A 333 -0.60 6.10 -7.93
N MET A 334 -1.07 6.13 -6.68
CA MET A 334 -1.79 7.25 -6.09
C MET A 334 -0.86 8.00 -5.16
N GLY A 335 -0.91 9.33 -5.15
CA GLY A 335 0.07 10.18 -4.49
C GLY A 335 -0.68 11.22 -3.71
N ARG A 336 -0.01 12.29 -3.27
CA ARG A 336 -0.70 13.36 -2.55
C ARG A 336 -1.88 13.86 -3.38
N ALA A 337 -3.09 13.64 -2.87
CA ALA A 337 -4.30 13.96 -3.61
C ALA A 337 -4.29 15.43 -4.05
N PRO A 338 -4.62 15.72 -5.32
CA PRO A 338 -5.25 14.84 -6.30
C PRO A 338 -4.27 14.16 -7.27
N ALA A 339 -2.98 14.07 -6.94
CA ALA A 339 -1.96 13.51 -7.82
C ALA A 339 -2.10 11.99 -7.93
N TRP A 340 -2.04 11.52 -9.18
CA TRP A 340 -1.84 10.14 -9.56
C TRP A 340 -0.71 10.09 -10.59
N GLY A 341 -0.12 8.92 -10.78
CA GLY A 341 0.89 8.70 -11.79
C GLY A 341 1.12 7.23 -12.05
N ILE A 342 2.10 6.93 -12.89
CA ILE A 342 2.57 5.58 -13.15
C ILE A 342 4.00 5.40 -12.66
N GLU A 343 4.33 4.22 -12.16
CA GLU A 343 5.70 3.87 -11.85
C GLU A 343 6.51 3.75 -13.15
N ARG A 344 7.63 4.47 -13.22
CA ARG A 344 8.46 4.49 -14.43
C ARG A 344 9.53 3.40 -14.34
N GLY A 345 9.08 2.17 -14.59
CA GLY A 345 9.88 0.96 -14.67
C GLY A 345 9.77 0.27 -16.03
N GLU A 346 10.47 -0.86 -16.17
CA GLU A 346 10.26 -1.76 -17.30
C GLU A 346 8.97 -2.55 -17.06
N HIS A 347 7.97 -2.33 -17.92
CA HIS A 347 6.73 -3.07 -17.92
C HIS A 347 6.08 -2.95 -19.31
N PRO A 348 5.18 -3.87 -19.70
CA PRO A 348 4.67 -3.92 -21.08
C PRO A 348 3.91 -2.65 -21.51
N TYR A 349 3.25 -1.97 -20.57
CA TYR A 349 2.46 -0.76 -20.82
C TYR A 349 3.27 0.54 -20.98
N ILE A 350 4.60 0.53 -20.80
CA ILE A 350 5.39 1.77 -20.62
C ILE A 350 5.30 2.74 -21.81
N ALA A 351 5.27 2.21 -23.04
CA ALA A 351 5.17 3.02 -24.25
C ALA A 351 3.77 3.65 -24.39
N LEU A 352 2.72 2.87 -24.10
CA LEU A 352 1.31 3.30 -24.20
C LEU A 352 0.98 4.38 -23.17
N MET A 353 1.62 4.34 -22.00
CA MET A 353 1.40 5.30 -20.92
C MET A 353 2.39 6.48 -20.91
N SER A 354 3.11 6.73 -22.00
CA SER A 354 4.06 7.85 -22.12
C SER A 354 3.47 9.24 -21.85
N ARG A 355 2.14 9.39 -22.00
CA ARG A 355 1.37 10.62 -21.71
C ARG A 355 0.87 10.71 -20.27
N CYS A 356 1.03 9.68 -19.45
CA CYS A 356 0.61 9.70 -18.05
C CYS A 356 1.63 10.47 -17.20
N PRO A 357 1.18 11.15 -16.12
CA PRO A 357 2.10 11.57 -15.06
C PRO A 357 2.87 10.33 -14.56
N TYR A 358 4.15 10.48 -14.22
CA TYR A 358 4.99 9.35 -13.81
C TYR A 358 5.76 9.66 -12.55
N TRP A 359 6.03 8.63 -11.74
CA TRP A 359 6.87 8.66 -10.55
C TRP A 359 8.01 7.66 -10.65
N MET A 360 8.96 7.78 -9.75
CA MET A 360 10.20 6.99 -9.70
C MET A 360 10.33 6.39 -8.30
N GLY A 361 9.31 5.64 -7.94
CA GLY A 361 8.95 5.45 -6.57
C GLY A 361 9.25 4.04 -6.08
N GLN A 362 8.50 3.10 -6.62
CA GLN A 362 8.57 1.69 -6.29
C GLN A 362 9.30 0.93 -7.39
N ASP A 363 10.56 0.67 -7.16
CA ASP A 363 11.44 0.19 -8.22
C ASP A 363 12.26 -0.97 -7.67
N ILE A 364 11.58 -2.10 -7.43
CA ILE A 364 12.20 -3.33 -6.94
C ILE A 364 12.95 -4.00 -8.11
N PRO A 365 14.22 -4.41 -7.94
CA PRO A 365 15.04 -4.96 -9.03
C PRO A 365 14.69 -6.44 -9.31
N LEU A 366 13.42 -6.73 -9.62
CA LEU A 366 12.97 -8.11 -9.83
C LEU A 366 13.72 -8.77 -10.99
N PRO A 367 14.32 -9.96 -10.80
CA PRO A 367 14.90 -10.71 -11.89
C PRO A 367 13.80 -11.29 -12.78
N GLU A 368 14.11 -11.63 -14.04
CA GLU A 368 13.15 -12.02 -15.07
C GLU A 368 12.17 -13.12 -14.63
N GLN A 369 12.64 -14.11 -13.88
CA GLN A 369 11.80 -15.22 -13.39
C GLN A 369 10.73 -14.80 -12.35
N ASP A 370 10.92 -13.65 -11.70
CA ASP A 370 10.02 -13.10 -10.68
C ASP A 370 9.19 -11.92 -11.21
N VAL A 371 9.40 -11.54 -12.48
CA VAL A 371 8.55 -10.56 -13.17
C VAL A 371 7.28 -11.27 -13.65
N TYR A 372 6.14 -10.74 -13.21
CA TYR A 372 4.84 -11.21 -13.67
C TYR A 372 4.67 -11.01 -15.19
N SER A 373 4.03 -11.99 -15.83
CA SER A 373 3.68 -11.93 -17.25
C SER A 373 2.30 -12.52 -17.48
N VAL A 374 1.45 -11.77 -18.18
CA VAL A 374 0.12 -12.20 -18.62
C VAL A 374 0.17 -13.50 -19.44
N ALA A 375 1.27 -13.76 -20.16
CA ALA A 375 1.42 -15.00 -20.93
C ALA A 375 1.43 -16.26 -20.05
N LYS A 376 1.76 -16.13 -18.76
CA LYS A 376 1.75 -17.22 -17.77
C LYS A 376 0.53 -17.15 -16.85
N ASP A 377 -0.44 -16.26 -17.10
CA ASP A 377 -1.50 -15.95 -16.13
C ASP A 377 -2.38 -17.16 -15.83
N LYS A 378 -2.75 -17.92 -16.87
CA LYS A 378 -3.54 -19.14 -16.75
C LYS A 378 -2.83 -20.23 -15.94
N ASP A 379 -1.55 -20.48 -16.24
CA ASP A 379 -0.75 -21.48 -15.54
C ASP A 379 -0.49 -21.05 -14.08
N THR A 380 -0.25 -19.76 -13.86
CA THR A 380 -0.04 -19.19 -12.53
C THR A 380 -1.31 -19.31 -11.69
N ALA A 381 -2.47 -18.98 -12.26
CA ALA A 381 -3.75 -19.11 -11.59
C ALA A 381 -4.06 -20.57 -11.24
N ALA A 382 -3.88 -21.50 -12.18
CA ALA A 382 -4.05 -22.92 -11.95
C ALA A 382 -3.11 -23.44 -10.84
N ARG A 383 -1.86 -22.97 -10.81
CA ARG A 383 -0.89 -23.34 -9.77
C ARG A 383 -1.31 -22.81 -8.39
N ILE A 384 -1.78 -21.56 -8.31
CA ILE A 384 -2.29 -20.99 -7.06
C ILE A 384 -3.46 -21.84 -6.53
N LEU A 385 -4.46 -22.13 -7.37
CA LEU A 385 -5.61 -22.94 -6.98
C LEU A 385 -5.24 -24.34 -6.49
N LEU A 386 -4.29 -24.97 -7.19
CA LEU A 386 -3.78 -26.28 -6.78
C LEU A 386 -3.15 -26.22 -5.37
N LEU A 387 -2.32 -25.22 -5.12
CA LEU A 387 -1.64 -25.05 -3.83
C LEU A 387 -2.61 -24.66 -2.71
N GLU A 388 -3.61 -23.81 -3.00
CA GLU A 388 -4.69 -23.47 -2.07
C GLU A 388 -5.47 -24.73 -1.66
N ASN A 389 -5.90 -25.55 -2.64
CA ASN A 389 -6.59 -26.80 -2.36
C ASN A 389 -5.73 -27.79 -1.56
N GLN A 390 -4.42 -27.83 -1.80
CA GLN A 390 -3.49 -28.65 -1.03
C GLN A 390 -3.42 -28.18 0.42
N LEU A 391 -3.31 -26.86 0.64
CA LEU A 391 -3.26 -26.27 1.97
C LEU A 391 -4.57 -26.51 2.74
N GLU A 392 -5.74 -26.34 2.08
CA GLU A 392 -7.05 -26.66 2.65
C GLU A 392 -7.21 -28.16 2.98
N GLY A 393 -6.58 -29.04 2.17
CA GLY A 393 -6.51 -30.48 2.42
C GLY A 393 -5.52 -30.88 3.54
N GLY A 394 -4.89 -29.93 4.23
CA GLY A 394 -3.98 -30.15 5.35
C GLY A 394 -2.50 -30.27 4.99
N ALA A 395 -2.10 -30.00 3.74
CA ALA A 395 -0.70 -29.96 3.33
C ALA A 395 -0.04 -28.63 3.73
N GLU A 396 0.14 -28.43 5.05
CA GLU A 396 0.87 -27.29 5.60
C GLU A 396 2.37 -27.60 5.68
N ASP A 397 3.03 -27.66 4.52
CA ASP A 397 4.48 -27.82 4.41
C ASP A 397 5.16 -26.56 3.86
N PHE A 398 6.47 -26.48 4.09
CA PHE A 398 7.28 -25.33 3.69
C PHE A 398 7.15 -24.98 2.21
N ASN A 399 7.18 -25.96 1.30
CA ASN A 399 7.18 -25.68 -0.13
C ASN A 399 5.82 -25.13 -0.58
N THR A 400 4.73 -25.68 -0.05
CA THR A 400 3.38 -25.19 -0.35
C THR A 400 3.19 -23.75 0.11
N LEU A 401 3.56 -23.46 1.37
CA LEU A 401 3.46 -22.11 1.94
C LEU A 401 4.36 -21.11 1.23
N PHE A 402 5.63 -21.47 0.98
CA PHE A 402 6.57 -20.60 0.31
C PHE A 402 6.13 -20.29 -1.13
N GLU A 403 5.73 -21.31 -1.90
CA GLU A 403 5.30 -21.10 -3.28
C GLU A 403 4.00 -20.28 -3.35
N LEU A 404 3.04 -20.49 -2.45
CA LEU A 404 1.86 -19.61 -2.35
C LEU A 404 2.27 -18.17 -2.04
N GLY A 405 3.11 -17.97 -1.03
CA GLY A 405 3.60 -16.66 -0.63
C GLY A 405 4.33 -15.93 -1.76
N ARG A 406 5.20 -16.64 -2.48
CA ARG A 406 5.90 -16.15 -3.67
C ARG A 406 4.93 -15.79 -4.80
N LEU A 407 4.02 -16.70 -5.16
CA LEU A 407 3.08 -16.49 -6.26
C LEU A 407 2.15 -15.31 -5.97
N TYR A 408 1.59 -15.24 -4.76
CA TYR A 408 0.78 -14.10 -4.34
C TYR A 408 1.58 -12.77 -4.38
N THR A 409 2.87 -12.81 -4.05
CA THR A 409 3.74 -11.63 -4.10
C THR A 409 3.95 -11.14 -5.54
N ILE A 410 4.30 -12.03 -6.46
CA ILE A 410 4.54 -11.65 -7.87
C ILE A 410 3.25 -11.25 -8.59
N THR A 411 2.09 -11.79 -8.20
CA THR A 411 0.79 -11.42 -8.76
C THR A 411 0.13 -10.23 -8.07
N SER A 412 0.78 -9.65 -7.03
CA SER A 412 0.19 -8.57 -6.23
C SER A 412 -1.19 -8.94 -5.64
N MET A 413 -1.39 -10.22 -5.33
CA MET A 413 -2.55 -10.72 -4.59
C MET A 413 -2.40 -10.38 -3.11
N GLY A 414 -3.50 -9.93 -2.50
CA GLY A 414 -3.49 -9.25 -1.21
C GLY A 414 -3.25 -10.16 0.00
N GLN A 415 -3.12 -9.52 1.16
CA GLN A 415 -3.14 -9.98 2.55
C GLN A 415 -2.45 -11.31 2.90
N LYS A 416 -2.93 -12.43 2.36
CA LYS A 416 -2.40 -13.76 2.68
C LYS A 416 -0.93 -13.94 2.32
N ARG A 417 -0.37 -13.14 1.40
CA ARG A 417 1.03 -13.26 0.96
C ARG A 417 2.04 -13.14 2.10
N ILE A 418 1.86 -12.16 3.00
CA ILE A 418 2.78 -11.96 4.14
C ILE A 418 2.57 -13.09 5.15
N SER A 419 1.32 -13.46 5.42
CA SER A 419 0.96 -14.60 6.28
C SER A 419 1.59 -15.93 5.81
N PHE A 420 1.46 -16.28 4.53
CA PHE A 420 2.07 -17.51 3.98
C PHE A 420 3.59 -17.51 4.11
N LEU A 421 4.23 -16.38 3.80
CA LEU A 421 5.68 -16.24 3.91
C LEU A 421 6.15 -16.25 5.38
N ASN A 422 5.39 -15.67 6.31
CA ASN A 422 5.68 -15.72 7.74
C ASN A 422 5.56 -17.14 8.29
N ARG A 423 4.56 -17.92 7.86
CA ARG A 423 4.43 -19.34 8.18
C ARG A 423 5.55 -20.19 7.57
N ALA A 424 5.97 -19.89 6.34
CA ALA A 424 7.16 -20.53 5.76
C ALA A 424 8.44 -20.18 6.54
N ARG A 425 8.57 -18.91 6.98
CA ARG A 425 9.68 -18.42 7.80
C ARG A 425 9.73 -19.10 9.17
N SER A 426 8.58 -19.37 9.81
CA SER A 426 8.59 -20.06 11.12
C SER A 426 9.14 -21.49 11.02
N MET A 427 8.98 -22.14 9.86
CA MET A 427 9.58 -23.44 9.57
C MET A 427 11.07 -23.34 9.22
N GLN A 428 11.47 -22.33 8.44
CA GLN A 428 12.85 -22.09 8.03
C GLN A 428 13.23 -20.60 8.16
N PRO A 429 13.67 -20.14 9.35
CA PRO A 429 13.84 -18.71 9.65
C PRO A 429 14.86 -17.97 8.78
N ASP A 430 15.92 -18.66 8.36
CA ASP A 430 17.02 -18.13 7.56
C ASP A 430 16.96 -18.59 6.09
N HIS A 431 15.82 -19.07 5.58
CA HIS A 431 15.72 -19.42 4.16
C HIS A 431 15.81 -18.15 3.29
N PRO A 432 16.86 -17.98 2.44
CA PRO A 432 17.07 -16.70 1.77
C PRO A 432 15.90 -16.28 0.87
N ASP A 433 15.28 -17.21 0.16
CA ASP A 433 14.16 -16.84 -0.72
C ASP A 433 12.92 -16.38 0.07
N VAL A 434 12.70 -16.88 1.29
CA VAL A 434 11.61 -16.41 2.15
C VAL A 434 11.88 -14.96 2.59
N LEU A 435 13.11 -14.67 3.01
CA LEU A 435 13.53 -13.31 3.38
C LEU A 435 13.38 -12.33 2.19
N LYS A 436 13.81 -12.76 1.00
CA LYS A 436 13.66 -11.99 -0.24
C LYS A 436 12.20 -11.68 -0.54
N PHE A 437 11.32 -12.68 -0.56
CA PHE A 437 9.92 -12.46 -0.93
C PHE A 437 9.14 -11.71 0.15
N LEU A 438 9.48 -11.85 1.45
CA LEU A 438 8.92 -11.01 2.51
C LEU A 438 9.30 -9.55 2.29
N ALA A 439 10.58 -9.26 2.04
CA ALA A 439 11.03 -7.90 1.77
C ALA A 439 10.34 -7.30 0.53
N ILE A 440 10.19 -8.10 -0.54
CA ILE A 440 9.44 -7.68 -1.73
C ILE A 440 7.97 -7.41 -1.37
N ALA A 441 7.30 -8.28 -0.61
CA ALA A 441 5.88 -8.12 -0.27
C ALA A 441 5.62 -6.86 0.59
N HIS A 442 6.46 -6.60 1.58
CA HIS A 442 6.41 -5.41 2.43
C HIS A 442 6.57 -4.11 1.61
N VAL A 443 7.51 -4.09 0.66
CA VAL A 443 7.69 -2.94 -0.23
C VAL A 443 6.54 -2.84 -1.24
N ASP A 444 6.23 -3.91 -1.98
CA ASP A 444 5.30 -3.96 -3.13
C ASP A 444 3.87 -3.50 -2.76
N GLY A 445 3.36 -3.88 -1.59
CA GLY A 445 2.02 -3.48 -1.15
C GLY A 445 1.95 -2.14 -0.46
N HIS A 446 2.94 -1.84 0.37
CA HIS A 446 2.75 -0.93 1.50
C HIS A 446 3.93 0.01 1.74
N TYR A 447 4.97 -0.03 0.89
CA TYR A 447 6.15 0.82 1.00
C TYR A 447 6.86 0.72 2.35
N GLN A 448 6.87 -0.48 2.92
CA GLN A 448 7.49 -0.70 4.22
C GLN A 448 8.99 -0.95 4.08
N TYR A 449 9.74 0.13 3.96
CA TYR A 449 11.19 0.09 3.72
C TYR A 449 11.95 -0.24 4.99
N GLU A 450 11.51 0.27 6.15
CA GLU A 450 12.09 -0.04 7.45
C GLU A 450 11.88 -1.51 7.81
N THR A 451 10.67 -2.04 7.58
CA THR A 451 10.37 -3.47 7.79
C THR A 451 11.17 -4.36 6.84
N ALA A 452 11.36 -3.96 5.59
CA ALA A 452 12.09 -4.75 4.59
C ALA A 452 13.63 -4.74 4.79
N LEU A 453 14.18 -3.69 5.41
CA LEU A 453 15.63 -3.50 5.55
C LEU A 453 16.34 -4.67 6.26
N PRO A 454 15.95 -5.10 7.48
CA PRO A 454 16.64 -6.17 8.19
C PRO A 454 16.54 -7.53 7.46
N LEU A 455 15.43 -7.78 6.76
CA LEU A 455 15.25 -8.99 5.95
C LEU A 455 16.30 -9.05 4.82
N MET A 456 16.53 -7.92 4.14
CA MET A 456 17.51 -7.84 3.05
C MET A 456 18.95 -7.78 3.54
N GLN A 457 19.22 -7.21 4.72
CA GLN A 457 20.53 -7.31 5.36
C GLN A 457 20.88 -8.78 5.61
N ARG A 458 19.95 -9.54 6.21
CA ARG A 458 20.13 -10.98 6.44
C ARG A 458 20.25 -11.77 5.14
N TYR A 459 19.46 -11.43 4.11
CA TYR A 459 19.59 -12.04 2.79
C TYR A 459 21.00 -11.91 2.21
N VAL A 460 21.56 -10.69 2.23
CA VAL A 460 22.90 -10.41 1.69
C VAL A 460 24.00 -11.09 2.50
N GLU A 461 23.84 -11.25 3.81
CA GLU A 461 24.76 -12.06 4.64
C GLU A 461 24.79 -13.53 4.19
N LEU A 462 23.62 -14.09 3.85
CA LEU A 462 23.47 -15.50 3.45
C LEU A 462 23.84 -15.73 1.97
N ARG A 463 23.67 -14.72 1.12
CA ARG A 463 23.94 -14.77 -0.34
C ARG A 463 24.76 -13.54 -0.78
N SER A 464 26.00 -13.45 -0.30
CA SER A 464 26.88 -12.30 -0.58
C SER A 464 27.24 -12.12 -2.07
N GLU A 465 27.19 -13.19 -2.85
CA GLU A 465 27.51 -13.19 -4.29
C GLU A 465 26.28 -12.99 -5.18
N ASP A 466 25.11 -12.71 -4.61
CA ASP A 466 23.91 -12.39 -5.37
C ASP A 466 23.75 -10.88 -5.58
N GLY A 467 23.91 -10.43 -6.82
CA GLY A 467 23.74 -9.04 -7.21
C GLY A 467 22.35 -8.47 -6.89
N PHE A 468 21.29 -9.29 -6.97
CA PHE A 468 19.93 -8.86 -6.62
C PHE A 468 19.87 -8.32 -5.19
N GLY A 469 20.48 -9.05 -4.24
CA GLY A 469 20.46 -8.69 -2.82
C GLY A 469 21.08 -7.33 -2.57
N HIS A 470 22.26 -7.08 -3.16
CA HIS A 470 22.95 -5.80 -3.05
C HIS A 470 22.20 -4.64 -3.69
N PHE A 471 21.56 -4.86 -4.85
CA PHE A 471 20.78 -3.83 -5.52
C PHE A 471 19.51 -3.47 -4.75
N PHE A 472 18.78 -4.47 -4.24
CA PHE A 472 17.57 -4.22 -3.51
C PHE A 472 17.87 -3.58 -2.14
N LEU A 473 18.89 -4.06 -1.43
CA LEU A 473 19.36 -3.44 -0.19
C LEU A 473 19.82 -1.98 -0.41
N GLY A 474 20.54 -1.73 -1.51
CA GLY A 474 20.94 -0.39 -1.91
C GLY A 474 19.76 0.54 -2.21
N TYR A 475 18.67 0.00 -2.78
CA TYR A 475 17.42 0.73 -2.96
C TYR A 475 16.71 1.01 -1.64
N LEU A 476 16.61 0.05 -0.72
CA LEU A 476 16.01 0.28 0.60
C LEU A 476 16.74 1.40 1.36
N TYR A 477 18.07 1.36 1.40
CA TYR A 477 18.86 2.45 1.98
C TYR A 477 18.63 3.80 1.30
N LEU A 478 18.46 3.82 -0.03
CA LEU A 478 18.16 5.06 -0.75
C LEU A 478 16.80 5.62 -0.35
N MET A 479 15.79 4.75 -0.20
CA MET A 479 14.44 5.12 0.21
C MET A 479 14.37 5.66 1.64
N LEU A 480 15.27 5.18 2.50
CA LEU A 480 15.44 5.60 3.89
C LEU A 480 16.42 6.77 4.08
N ASP A 481 16.80 7.46 3.00
CA ASP A 481 17.75 8.59 3.00
C ASP A 481 19.17 8.24 3.51
N GLN A 482 19.50 6.95 3.60
CA GLN A 482 20.81 6.42 4.02
C GLN A 482 21.76 6.31 2.82
N HIS A 483 22.11 7.45 2.22
CA HIS A 483 22.81 7.49 0.94
C HIS A 483 24.20 6.82 0.95
N GLU A 484 24.94 6.87 2.06
CA GLU A 484 26.28 6.25 2.12
C GLU A 484 26.20 4.72 2.05
N GLN A 485 25.29 4.14 2.83
CA GLN A 485 24.99 2.71 2.88
C GLN A 485 24.41 2.23 1.54
N SER A 486 23.56 3.06 0.93
CA SER A 486 23.05 2.84 -0.42
C SER A 486 24.19 2.72 -1.43
N ILE A 487 25.08 3.71 -1.50
CA ILE A 487 26.23 3.71 -2.41
C ILE A 487 27.14 2.51 -2.15
N LYS A 488 27.40 2.15 -0.88
CA LYS A 488 28.22 0.99 -0.52
C LYS A 488 27.62 -0.32 -1.05
N SER A 489 26.33 -0.53 -0.83
CA SER A 489 25.62 -1.75 -1.25
C SER A 489 25.52 -1.82 -2.78
N LEU A 490 25.19 -0.71 -3.45
CA LEU A 490 25.12 -0.65 -4.91
C LEU A 490 26.47 -0.91 -5.56
N LYS A 491 27.57 -0.42 -4.98
CA LYS A 491 28.93 -0.75 -5.45
C LYS A 491 29.23 -2.23 -5.33
N ALA A 492 28.85 -2.89 -4.23
CA ALA A 492 29.03 -4.33 -4.08
C ALA A 492 28.27 -5.10 -5.18
N GLY A 493 27.02 -4.74 -5.46
CA GLY A 493 26.26 -5.33 -6.58
C GLY A 493 26.89 -5.07 -7.95
N LEU A 494 27.41 -3.86 -8.19
CA LEU A 494 28.10 -3.50 -9.43
C LEU A 494 29.49 -4.13 -9.57
N ASN A 495 30.11 -4.60 -8.49
CA ASN A 495 31.33 -5.40 -8.59
C ASN A 495 31.02 -6.81 -9.14
N LEU A 496 29.84 -7.35 -8.81
CA LEU A 496 29.36 -8.65 -9.30
C LEU A 496 28.83 -8.56 -10.74
N ASN A 497 28.06 -7.50 -11.04
CA ASN A 497 27.55 -7.23 -12.38
C ASN A 497 27.80 -5.76 -12.76
N PRO A 498 28.94 -5.46 -13.38
CA PRO A 498 29.36 -4.08 -13.66
C PRO A 498 28.46 -3.33 -14.63
N GLU A 499 27.75 -4.03 -15.52
CA GLU A 499 26.87 -3.43 -16.53
C GLU A 499 25.39 -3.44 -16.11
N ASN A 500 25.09 -3.74 -14.85
CA ASN A 500 23.71 -3.75 -14.39
C ASN A 500 23.08 -2.34 -14.45
N VAL A 501 22.13 -2.17 -15.37
CA VAL A 501 21.44 -0.90 -15.65
C VAL A 501 20.73 -0.35 -14.41
N TYR A 502 20.07 -1.23 -13.64
CA TYR A 502 19.38 -0.85 -12.41
C TYR A 502 20.36 -0.29 -11.37
N GLY A 503 21.44 -1.02 -11.09
CA GLY A 503 22.47 -0.63 -10.13
C GLY A 503 23.14 0.70 -10.50
N LEU A 504 23.46 0.90 -11.77
CA LEU A 504 24.01 2.17 -12.27
C LEU A 504 23.00 3.32 -12.09
N CYS A 505 21.73 3.12 -12.42
CA CYS A 505 20.68 4.13 -12.21
C CYS A 505 20.54 4.53 -10.73
N LYS A 506 20.48 3.54 -9.83
CA LYS A 506 20.34 3.79 -8.39
C LYS A 506 21.58 4.44 -7.81
N MET A 507 22.78 4.05 -8.25
CA MET A 507 24.02 4.62 -7.74
C MET A 507 24.19 6.09 -8.16
N ALA A 508 23.86 6.41 -9.42
CA ALA A 508 23.80 7.80 -9.86
C ALA A 508 22.78 8.61 -9.04
N ARG A 509 21.58 8.05 -8.80
CA ARG A 509 20.56 8.72 -7.96
C ARG A 509 21.06 8.96 -6.53
N ALA A 510 21.69 7.96 -5.90
CA ALA A 510 22.20 8.07 -4.54
C ALA A 510 23.29 9.15 -4.40
N TYR A 511 24.20 9.28 -5.37
CA TYR A 511 25.17 10.37 -5.39
C TYR A 511 24.51 11.75 -5.57
N LEU A 512 23.52 11.86 -6.47
CA LEU A 512 22.80 13.12 -6.69
C LEU A 512 22.02 13.58 -5.46
N GLU A 513 21.43 12.65 -4.71
CA GLU A 513 20.65 12.95 -3.51
C GLU A 513 21.57 13.29 -2.32
N ARG A 514 22.71 12.60 -2.15
CA ARG A 514 23.73 12.96 -1.15
C ARG A 514 24.35 14.34 -1.39
N GLY A 515 24.55 14.71 -2.66
CA GLY A 515 24.94 16.05 -3.07
C GLY A 515 26.43 16.39 -2.85
N GLY A 516 26.79 17.61 -3.25
CA GLY A 516 28.19 18.07 -3.27
C GLY A 516 28.86 17.90 -4.64
N ARG A 517 29.97 18.62 -4.85
CA ARG A 517 30.64 18.68 -6.17
C ARG A 517 31.19 17.31 -6.61
N ASN A 518 31.91 16.63 -5.73
CA ASN A 518 32.51 15.32 -6.02
C ASN A 518 31.45 14.24 -6.36
N ASP A 519 30.29 14.29 -5.71
CA ASP A 519 29.23 13.32 -5.97
C ASP A 519 28.49 13.63 -7.28
N ARG A 520 28.39 14.89 -7.66
CA ARG A 520 27.91 15.29 -8.98
C ARG A 520 28.83 14.77 -10.09
N ASP A 521 30.14 14.91 -9.93
CA ASP A 521 31.14 14.41 -10.89
C ASP A 521 31.05 12.87 -11.02
N ARG A 522 30.92 12.15 -9.90
CA ARG A 522 30.70 10.69 -9.89
C ARG A 522 29.38 10.28 -10.54
N ALA A 523 28.30 11.03 -10.29
CA ALA A 523 27.02 10.76 -10.93
C ALA A 523 27.09 10.95 -12.44
N GLU A 524 27.84 11.94 -12.93
CA GLU A 524 28.06 12.17 -14.36
C GLU A 524 28.84 11.02 -15.00
N GLU A 525 29.92 10.55 -14.38
CA GLU A 525 30.68 9.37 -14.84
C GLU A 525 29.78 8.12 -14.98
N ILE A 526 28.95 7.86 -13.97
CA ILE A 526 28.02 6.73 -13.98
C ILE A 526 26.97 6.90 -15.08
N LEU A 527 26.50 8.13 -15.34
CA LEU A 527 25.50 8.41 -16.37
C LEU A 527 26.07 8.33 -17.79
N ASP A 528 27.37 8.54 -17.97
CA ASP A 528 28.04 8.29 -19.24
C ASP A 528 28.25 6.79 -19.48
N ARG A 529 28.62 6.04 -18.43
CA ARG A 529 28.66 4.57 -18.49
C ARG A 529 27.28 3.95 -18.74
N LEU A 530 26.24 4.47 -18.08
CA LEU A 530 24.87 4.01 -18.30
C LEU A 530 24.42 4.28 -19.75
N LYS A 531 24.87 5.37 -20.35
CA LYS A 531 24.57 5.70 -21.76
C LYS A 531 25.27 4.73 -22.73
N SER A 532 26.47 4.24 -22.41
CA SER A 532 27.13 3.23 -23.27
C SER A 532 26.45 1.86 -23.16
N VAL A 533 25.99 1.48 -21.98
CA VAL A 533 25.32 0.18 -21.74
C VAL A 533 23.88 0.19 -22.25
N ALA A 534 23.12 1.26 -21.97
CA ALA A 534 21.69 1.35 -22.26
C ALA A 534 21.32 2.77 -22.73
N PRO A 535 21.69 3.17 -23.97
CA PRO A 535 21.58 4.56 -24.45
C PRO A 535 20.15 5.11 -24.47
N ASN A 536 19.16 4.23 -24.67
CA ASN A 536 17.74 4.59 -24.74
C ASN A 536 17.00 4.35 -23.42
N HIS A 537 17.71 4.01 -22.34
CA HIS A 537 17.06 3.71 -21.08
C HIS A 537 16.36 4.95 -20.50
N ILE A 538 15.09 4.77 -20.14
CA ILE A 538 14.17 5.86 -19.84
C ILE A 538 14.62 6.74 -18.66
N ARG A 539 15.39 6.18 -17.73
CA ARG A 539 15.90 6.88 -16.53
C ARG A 539 17.10 7.78 -16.81
N VAL A 540 17.84 7.56 -17.90
CA VAL A 540 19.04 8.36 -18.25
C VAL A 540 18.67 9.83 -18.43
N GLY A 541 17.62 10.11 -19.21
CA GLY A 541 17.16 11.48 -19.46
C GLY A 541 16.67 12.17 -18.20
N TRP A 542 16.04 11.44 -17.27
CA TRP A 542 15.56 11.99 -16.00
C TRP A 542 16.74 12.32 -15.05
N LEU A 543 17.67 11.39 -14.86
CA LEU A 543 18.84 11.60 -14.00
C LEU A 543 19.74 12.74 -14.52
N ARG A 544 19.92 12.86 -15.84
CA ARG A 544 20.65 13.98 -16.46
C ARG A 544 19.99 15.34 -16.26
N LYS A 545 18.65 15.40 -16.11
CA LYS A 545 17.97 16.66 -15.77
C LYS A 545 18.27 17.08 -14.34
N LYS A 546 18.37 16.13 -13.39
CA LYS A 546 18.78 16.41 -12.00
C LYS A 546 20.24 16.90 -11.88
N LEU A 547 21.09 16.57 -12.85
CA LEU A 547 22.45 17.11 -12.97
C LEU A 547 22.51 18.57 -13.42
N ARG A 548 21.39 19.23 -13.76
CA ARG A 548 21.40 20.67 -14.11
C ARG A 548 21.25 21.50 -12.84
N PRO A 549 22.00 22.61 -12.70
CA PRO A 549 22.04 23.42 -11.49
C PRO A 549 20.67 24.03 -11.15
#